data_AF-A0A8H8MJY5-F1
#
_entry.id   AF-A0A8H8MJY5-F1
#
_cell.length_a   1.000
_cell.length_b   1.000
_cell.length_c   1.000
_cell.angle_alpha   90.00
_cell.angle_beta   90.00
_cell.angle_gamma   90.00
#
_symmetry.space_group_name_H-M   'P 1'
#
loop_
_entity.id
_entity.type
_entity.pdbx_description
1 polymer ?
#
loop_
_entity_poly.entity_id
_entity_poly.type
_entity_poly.pdbx_seq_one_letter_code
_entity_poly.pdbx_strand_id
1 'polypeptide(L)'
;MWNISVRRNQTQHNEWPFLVATYLNSSATIRRIDDYNLTMSVIKSSFDGLLGIAEDRIKISAKFPGYDQNIRITRDLWSELMPSLTEVTVTISKAKSMLLSIETVTGKNILIPAEASDTVEMIKIKIQDKEGIPCDQQMIFTDGSLAGERTLSDYDIRPGDTLHLRLRLRGGKPVIYLFPPIPMASVSVNLALVGAWSLSVVYPPAPIQEAPDGTQSITWTVNSNPDGTILDLRSLREVSYLFWEAHTNPVLFSSSPASCVSNTGQDTRAIFDPSCPSVTPSNSAFLAFNTVVGYIEDVLASLGLHTEARCSFITYWLPRLQRYNHIALRFLPQIEYEAAALMRISPSPDVTTRVFMLFRGVEDSDVDQWGSAVKDVNEWKDIVGVDMEKAMDTNNFRALEWGGMEVI
;
A
#
# COMPACT_ATOMS: atom_id res chain seq x y z
N MET A 1 47.14 71.09 -14.71
CA MET A 1 47.22 69.86 -13.88
C MET A 1 45.98 69.80 -13.01
N TRP A 2 44.99 69.00 -13.39
CA TRP A 2 43.88 68.61 -12.54
C TRP A 2 44.25 67.27 -11.91
N ASN A 3 44.27 67.20 -10.58
CA ASN A 3 44.43 65.92 -9.88
C ASN A 3 43.14 65.65 -9.11
N ILE A 4 42.43 64.62 -9.57
CA ILE A 4 41.30 64.01 -8.89
C ILE A 4 41.87 62.88 -8.03
N SER A 5 41.53 62.82 -6.74
CA SER A 5 41.54 61.56 -5.99
C SER A 5 40.48 61.57 -4.89
N VAL A 6 39.29 61.13 -5.30
CA VAL A 6 38.42 60.12 -4.67
C VAL A 6 38.50 60.00 -3.14
N ARG A 7 37.48 60.52 -2.44
CA ARG A 7 37.12 60.08 -1.10
C ARG A 7 36.63 58.63 -1.17
N ARG A 8 37.35 57.69 -0.55
CA ARG A 8 36.88 56.33 -0.28
C ARG A 8 35.65 56.41 0.64
N ASN A 9 34.50 55.93 0.18
CA ASN A 9 33.39 55.60 1.06
C ASN A 9 33.83 54.50 2.01
N GLN A 10 33.91 54.81 3.31
CA GLN A 10 33.95 53.81 4.36
C GLN A 10 32.60 53.08 4.37
N THR A 11 32.61 51.79 4.06
CA THR A 11 31.51 50.89 4.40
C THR A 11 31.39 50.85 5.93
N GLN A 12 30.32 51.42 6.46
CA GLN A 12 29.96 51.27 7.87
C GLN A 12 29.76 49.79 8.17
N HIS A 13 30.71 49.18 8.88
CA HIS A 13 30.47 47.89 9.51
C HIS A 13 29.42 48.10 10.60
N ASN A 14 28.33 47.34 10.53
CA ASN A 14 27.24 47.43 11.48
C ASN A 14 27.70 46.86 12.83
N GLU A 15 27.75 47.68 13.88
CA GLU A 15 28.35 47.34 15.19
C GLU A 15 27.52 46.35 16.04
N TRP A 16 26.35 45.93 15.56
CA TRP A 16 25.39 45.13 16.33
C TRP A 16 25.56 43.62 16.08
N PRO A 17 25.69 42.78 17.13
CA PRO A 17 26.03 41.36 17.00
C PRO A 17 24.87 40.47 16.52
N PHE A 18 23.69 41.05 16.28
CA PHE A 18 22.49 40.34 15.90
C PHE A 18 21.85 40.89 14.63
N LEU A 19 21.01 40.05 14.01
CA LEU A 19 20.15 40.36 12.88
C LEU A 19 18.69 40.26 13.35
N VAL A 20 17.85 41.22 12.96
CA VAL A 20 16.41 41.13 13.22
C VAL A 20 15.76 40.36 12.08
N ALA A 21 15.06 39.27 12.38
CA ALA A 21 14.20 38.57 11.43
C ALA A 21 12.74 38.91 11.75
N THR A 22 11.94 39.22 10.74
CA THR A 22 10.52 39.53 10.89
C THR A 22 9.69 38.60 10.03
N TYR A 23 8.70 37.95 10.63
CA TYR A 23 7.75 37.08 9.97
C TYR A 23 6.32 37.47 10.40
N LEU A 24 5.47 37.80 9.42
CA LEU A 24 4.13 38.35 9.64
C LEU A 24 4.20 39.60 10.55
N ASN A 25 3.64 39.52 11.76
CA ASN A 25 3.61 40.60 12.74
C ASN A 25 4.56 40.35 13.93
N SER A 26 5.50 39.41 13.79
CA SER A 26 6.43 39.01 14.84
C SER A 26 7.87 39.21 14.40
N SER A 27 8.72 39.67 15.32
CA SER A 27 10.15 39.86 15.10
C SER A 27 10.96 39.09 16.14
N ALA A 28 12.09 38.54 15.73
CA ALA A 28 13.05 37.84 16.57
C ALA A 28 14.47 38.31 16.27
N THR A 29 15.32 38.41 17.30
CA THR A 29 16.74 38.68 17.15
C THR A 29 17.50 37.37 17.04
N ILE A 30 18.28 37.19 15.97
CA ILE A 30 19.13 36.02 15.75
C ILE A 30 20.61 36.44 15.68
N ARG A 31 21.54 35.54 15.99
CA ARG A 31 22.97 35.81 15.81
C ARG A 31 23.28 35.98 14.32
N ARG A 32 24.27 36.83 14.00
CA ARG A 32 24.81 36.91 12.63
C ARG A 32 25.52 35.60 12.30
N ILE A 33 25.11 34.96 11.22
CA ILE A 33 25.64 33.67 10.76
C ILE A 33 25.83 33.80 9.24
N ASP A 34 27.07 33.68 8.77
CA ASP A 34 27.41 33.84 7.35
C ASP A 34 26.97 32.63 6.50
N ASP A 35 26.63 31.51 7.14
CA ASP A 35 26.04 30.34 6.49
C ASP A 35 24.52 30.49 6.37
N TYR A 36 24.02 30.41 5.13
CA TYR A 36 22.60 30.55 4.82
C TYR A 36 21.74 29.44 5.43
N ASN A 37 22.21 28.18 5.39
CA ASN A 37 21.41 27.04 5.84
C ASN A 37 21.28 27.04 7.37
N LEU A 38 22.37 27.33 8.08
CA LEU A 38 22.36 27.52 9.52
C LEU A 38 21.46 28.69 9.91
N THR A 39 21.52 29.81 9.18
CA THR A 39 20.60 30.93 9.44
C THR A 39 19.15 30.52 9.22
N MET A 40 18.84 29.81 8.13
CA MET A 40 17.49 29.31 7.83
C MET A 40 16.97 28.39 8.94
N SER A 41 17.81 27.49 9.43
CA SER A 41 17.50 26.61 10.56
C SER A 41 17.14 27.42 11.82
N VAL A 42 17.95 28.43 12.16
CA VAL A 42 17.68 29.31 13.31
C VAL A 42 16.38 30.10 13.11
N ILE A 43 16.13 30.65 11.91
CA ILE A 43 14.89 31.36 11.59
C ILE A 43 13.68 30.43 11.76
N LYS A 44 13.72 29.21 11.22
CA LYS A 44 12.64 28.22 11.40
C LYS A 44 12.37 27.89 12.86
N SER A 45 13.43 27.74 13.66
CA SER A 45 13.29 27.49 15.10
C SER A 45 12.79 28.70 15.90
N SER A 46 12.92 29.91 15.35
CA SER A 46 12.51 31.17 16.00
C SER A 46 11.04 31.52 15.75
N PHE A 47 10.40 30.87 14.76
CA PHE A 47 9.01 31.14 14.39
C PHE A 47 8.25 29.82 14.21
N ASP A 48 7.36 29.49 15.15
CA ASP A 48 6.56 28.27 15.11
C ASP A 48 5.79 28.10 13.78
N GLY A 49 5.32 29.21 13.19
CA GLY A 49 4.61 29.21 11.90
C GLY A 49 5.48 28.88 10.67
N LEU A 50 6.79 28.67 10.84
CA LEU A 50 7.72 28.21 9.81
C LEU A 50 8.13 26.74 9.98
N LEU A 51 7.79 26.11 11.11
CA LEU A 51 8.08 24.70 11.36
C LEU A 51 7.31 23.84 10.35
N GLY A 52 7.99 22.86 9.74
CA GLY A 52 7.42 21.97 8.72
C GLY A 52 7.25 22.58 7.33
N ILE A 53 7.51 23.88 7.14
CA ILE A 53 7.47 24.51 5.82
C ILE A 53 8.74 24.17 5.03
N ALA A 54 8.55 23.70 3.80
CA ALA A 54 9.64 23.42 2.86
C ALA A 54 10.49 24.69 2.60
N GLU A 55 11.82 24.54 2.58
CA GLU A 55 12.74 25.70 2.50
C GLU A 55 12.59 26.51 1.23
N ASP A 56 12.25 25.85 0.12
CA ASP A 56 11.99 26.48 -1.16
C ASP A 56 10.79 27.45 -1.11
N ARG A 57 9.86 27.26 -0.17
CA ARG A 57 8.72 28.16 0.06
C ARG A 57 9.07 29.38 0.91
N ILE A 58 10.14 29.33 1.69
CA ILE A 58 10.57 30.42 2.58
C ILE A 58 11.45 31.40 1.81
N LYS A 59 11.05 32.67 1.78
CA LYS A 59 11.78 33.74 1.09
C LYS A 59 12.29 34.74 2.13
N ILE A 60 13.59 34.97 2.13
CA ILE A 60 14.24 36.01 2.92
C ILE A 60 14.47 37.22 2.01
N SER A 61 14.03 38.39 2.44
CA SER A 61 14.17 39.65 1.72
C SER A 61 14.66 40.74 2.66
N ALA A 62 15.30 41.79 2.14
CA ALA A 62 15.70 42.95 2.92
C ALA A 62 15.44 44.24 2.16
N LYS A 63 15.38 45.35 2.89
CA LYS A 63 15.25 46.69 2.30
C LYS A 63 16.62 47.24 1.96
N PHE A 64 16.80 47.66 0.71
CA PHE A 64 18.04 48.27 0.23
C PHE A 64 17.84 49.76 -0.07
N PRO A 65 18.84 50.61 0.20
CA PRO A 65 18.78 52.02 -0.18
C PRO A 65 18.51 52.18 -1.68
N GLY A 66 17.54 53.04 -2.03
CA GLY A 66 17.14 53.27 -3.43
C GLY A 66 16.07 52.33 -3.98
N TYR A 67 15.56 51.40 -3.17
CA TYR A 67 14.45 50.52 -3.55
C TYR A 67 13.28 50.66 -2.58
N ASP A 68 12.09 50.86 -3.13
CA ASP A 68 10.86 51.04 -2.34
C ASP A 68 10.31 49.73 -1.77
N GLN A 69 10.71 48.59 -2.34
CA GLN A 69 10.26 47.26 -1.95
C GLN A 69 11.41 46.45 -1.33
N ASN A 70 11.04 45.46 -0.51
CA ASN A 70 11.98 44.45 -0.03
C ASN A 70 12.46 43.60 -1.21
N ILE A 71 13.77 43.43 -1.33
CA ILE A 71 14.41 42.65 -2.38
C ILE A 71 14.77 41.29 -1.80
N ARG A 72 14.42 40.22 -2.53
CA ARG A 72 14.76 38.86 -2.16
C ARG A 72 16.29 38.66 -2.17
N ILE A 73 16.81 38.08 -1.10
CA ILE A 73 18.21 37.68 -1.00
C ILE A 73 18.33 36.21 -1.42
N THR A 74 19.23 35.92 -2.35
CA THR A 74 19.54 34.56 -2.79
C THR A 74 20.66 33.96 -1.93
N ARG A 75 20.73 32.63 -1.89
CA ARG A 75 21.67 31.89 -1.04
C ARG A 75 23.13 32.23 -1.34
N ASP A 76 23.46 32.41 -2.62
CA ASP A 76 24.81 32.70 -3.13
C ASP A 76 25.34 34.08 -2.72
N LEU A 77 24.45 35.07 -2.53
CA LEU A 77 24.82 36.42 -2.10
C LEU A 77 24.73 36.62 -0.58
N TRP A 78 24.35 35.58 0.17
CA TRP A 78 24.07 35.71 1.60
C TRP A 78 25.29 36.17 2.40
N SER A 79 26.44 35.53 2.22
CA SER A 79 27.66 35.83 2.95
C SER A 79 28.21 37.22 2.65
N GLU A 80 28.04 37.71 1.41
CA GLU A 80 28.47 39.05 1.00
C GLU A 80 27.59 40.14 1.62
N LEU A 81 26.28 39.90 1.68
CA LEU A 81 25.32 40.89 2.18
C LEU A 81 25.19 40.87 3.71
N MET A 82 25.36 39.70 4.34
CA MET A 82 25.17 39.47 5.78
C MET A 82 25.77 40.55 6.69
N PRO A 83 27.02 41.01 6.51
CA PRO A 83 27.62 42.02 7.38
C PRO A 83 26.88 43.38 7.38
N SER A 84 26.17 43.68 6.29
CA SER A 84 25.46 44.94 6.09
C SER A 84 23.98 44.91 6.49
N LEU A 85 23.39 43.71 6.63
CA LEU A 85 21.96 43.56 6.93
C LEU A 85 21.66 43.92 8.40
N THR A 86 20.69 44.78 8.64
CA THR A 86 20.13 45.07 9.98
C THR A 86 18.90 44.24 10.26
N GLU A 87 18.06 44.06 9.25
CA GLU A 87 16.76 43.43 9.32
C GLU A 87 16.48 42.63 8.05
N VAL A 88 15.86 41.46 8.21
CA VAL A 88 15.34 40.65 7.10
C VAL A 88 13.87 40.34 7.33
N THR A 89 13.08 40.41 6.26
CA THR A 89 11.70 39.97 6.24
C THR A 89 11.61 38.57 5.66
N VAL A 90 10.99 37.67 6.40
CA VAL A 90 10.70 36.29 6.02
C VAL A 90 9.26 36.22 5.53
N THR A 91 9.05 35.60 4.38
CA THR A 91 7.72 35.38 3.81
C THR A 91 7.58 33.94 3.33
N ILE A 92 6.35 33.42 3.38
CA ILE A 92 6.01 32.12 2.76
C ILE A 92 5.40 32.40 1.39
N SER A 93 6.02 31.89 0.34
CA SER A 93 5.43 31.89 -0.99
C SER A 93 4.29 30.88 -1.09
N LYS A 94 3.26 31.22 -1.89
CA LYS A 94 2.19 30.28 -2.22
C LYS A 94 2.79 29.02 -2.80
N ALA A 95 2.30 27.86 -2.35
CA ALA A 95 2.65 26.59 -2.94
C ALA A 95 2.41 26.64 -4.44
N LYS A 96 3.43 26.26 -5.22
CA LYS A 96 3.28 26.09 -6.66
C LYS A 96 2.65 24.72 -6.88
N SER A 97 1.32 24.67 -6.85
CA SER A 97 0.58 23.47 -7.21
C SER A 97 0.81 23.14 -8.67
N MET A 98 1.11 21.88 -8.95
CA MET A 98 1.19 21.29 -10.27
C MET A 98 0.17 20.15 -10.39
N LEU A 99 -0.13 19.78 -11.63
CA LEU A 99 -0.98 18.63 -11.92
C LEU A 99 -0.08 17.53 -12.49
N LEU A 100 -0.01 16.39 -11.79
CA LEU A 100 0.68 15.20 -12.28
C LEU A 100 -0.29 14.38 -13.12
N SER A 101 0.23 13.82 -14.23
CA SER A 101 -0.48 12.79 -14.99
C SER A 101 0.00 11.42 -14.50
N ILE A 102 -0.91 10.62 -13.95
CA ILE A 102 -0.65 9.25 -13.53
C ILE A 102 -1.29 8.30 -14.53
N GLU A 103 -0.48 7.62 -15.33
CA GLU A 103 -0.96 6.68 -16.33
C GLU A 103 -1.01 5.26 -15.74
N THR A 104 -2.19 4.64 -15.78
CA THR A 104 -2.38 3.24 -15.37
C THR A 104 -2.00 2.26 -16.49
N VAL A 105 -1.87 0.97 -16.17
CA VAL A 105 -1.61 -0.08 -17.16
C VAL A 105 -2.70 -0.23 -18.23
N THR A 106 -3.92 0.24 -17.96
CA THR A 106 -5.03 0.24 -18.94
C THR A 106 -5.00 1.48 -19.85
N GLY A 107 -4.05 2.39 -19.67
CA GLY A 107 -3.95 3.65 -20.40
C GLY A 107 -4.85 4.77 -19.85
N LYS A 108 -5.58 4.53 -18.74
CA LYS A 108 -6.32 5.59 -18.03
C LYS A 108 -5.32 6.58 -17.42
N ASN A 109 -5.51 7.87 -17.71
CA ASN A 109 -4.75 8.97 -17.12
C ASN A 109 -5.51 9.61 -15.95
N ILE A 110 -4.92 9.54 -14.76
CA ILE A 110 -5.45 10.11 -13.52
C ILE A 110 -4.68 11.39 -13.20
N LEU A 111 -5.40 12.51 -13.06
CA LEU A 111 -4.78 13.80 -12.77
C LEU A 111 -4.72 14.05 -11.26
N ILE A 112 -3.51 14.17 -10.68
CA ILE A 112 -3.31 14.36 -9.24
C ILE A 112 -2.73 15.76 -8.94
N PRO A 113 -3.42 16.60 -8.15
CA PRO A 113 -2.85 17.86 -7.67
C PRO A 113 -1.70 17.61 -6.69
N ALA A 114 -0.52 18.14 -7.00
CA ALA A 114 0.71 17.91 -6.25
C ALA A 114 1.53 19.18 -6.02
N GLU A 115 2.40 19.15 -5.03
CA GLU A 115 3.46 20.13 -4.80
C GLU A 115 4.82 19.45 -4.96
N ALA A 116 5.86 20.17 -5.38
CA ALA A 116 7.19 19.59 -5.55
C ALA A 116 7.76 18.98 -4.25
N SER A 117 7.33 19.52 -3.10
CA SER A 117 7.66 19.02 -1.77
C SER A 117 6.84 17.81 -1.31
N ASP A 118 5.81 17.41 -2.06
CA ASP A 118 5.04 16.20 -1.70
C ASP A 118 5.95 14.98 -1.79
N THR A 119 5.83 14.09 -0.82
CA THR A 119 6.46 12.77 -0.89
C THR A 119 5.70 11.86 -1.83
N VAL A 120 6.38 10.82 -2.33
CA VAL A 120 5.73 9.76 -3.12
C VAL A 120 4.62 9.09 -2.31
N GLU A 121 4.79 8.94 -0.99
CA GLU A 121 3.73 8.42 -0.10
C GLU A 121 2.50 9.34 -0.06
N MET A 122 2.70 10.67 -0.01
CA MET A 122 1.59 11.63 -0.13
C MET A 122 0.89 11.55 -1.49
N ILE A 123 1.62 11.32 -2.58
CA ILE A 123 1.01 11.07 -3.88
C ILE A 123 0.18 9.79 -3.87
N LYS A 124 0.66 8.72 -3.25
CA LYS A 124 -0.11 7.48 -3.11
C LYS A 124 -1.40 7.68 -2.33
N ILE A 125 -1.36 8.44 -1.23
CA ILE A 125 -2.56 8.79 -0.45
C ILE A 125 -3.54 9.56 -1.34
N LYS A 126 -3.07 10.55 -2.11
CA LYS A 126 -3.94 11.31 -3.02
C LYS A 126 -4.57 10.44 -4.11
N ILE A 127 -3.84 9.46 -4.63
CA ILE A 127 -4.38 8.46 -5.57
C ILE A 127 -5.41 7.58 -4.84
N GLN A 128 -5.15 7.16 -3.61
CA GLN A 128 -6.09 6.38 -2.81
C GLN A 128 -7.40 7.15 -2.57
N ASP A 129 -7.31 8.41 -2.17
CA ASP A 129 -8.49 9.26 -1.94
C ASP A 129 -9.30 9.46 -3.22
N LYS A 130 -8.63 9.51 -4.37
CA LYS A 130 -9.27 9.77 -5.67
C LYS A 130 -9.83 8.52 -6.35
N GLU A 131 -9.10 7.41 -6.30
CA GLU A 131 -9.38 6.18 -7.05
C GLU A 131 -9.75 5.00 -6.15
N GLY A 132 -9.67 5.15 -4.82
CA GLY A 132 -9.94 4.10 -3.84
C GLY A 132 -8.83 3.05 -3.70
N ILE A 133 -7.75 3.15 -4.48
CA ILE A 133 -6.66 2.17 -4.55
C ILE A 133 -5.76 2.33 -3.31
N PRO A 134 -5.57 1.32 -2.43
CA PRO A 134 -4.76 1.44 -1.21
C PRO A 134 -3.30 1.74 -1.54
N CYS A 135 -2.64 2.63 -0.78
CA CYS A 135 -1.24 3.03 -1.01
C CYS A 135 -0.28 1.85 -1.18
N ASP A 136 -0.53 0.77 -0.46
CA ASP A 136 0.33 -0.40 -0.40
C ASP A 136 0.17 -1.35 -1.62
N GLN A 137 -0.91 -1.19 -2.41
CA GLN A 137 -1.08 -1.80 -3.73
C GLN A 137 -0.45 -0.95 -4.83
N GLN A 138 -0.19 0.33 -4.59
CA GLN A 138 0.30 1.25 -5.61
C GLN A 138 1.83 1.15 -5.80
N MET A 139 2.23 0.90 -7.04
CA MET A 139 3.61 1.01 -7.50
C MET A 139 3.72 2.15 -8.51
N ILE A 140 4.37 3.25 -8.12
CA ILE A 140 4.54 4.44 -8.96
C ILE A 140 5.95 4.42 -9.55
N PHE A 141 6.04 4.65 -10.86
CA PHE A 141 7.28 4.61 -11.63
C PHE A 141 7.46 5.85 -12.50
N THR A 142 8.72 6.22 -12.72
CA THR A 142 9.18 6.95 -13.91
C THR A 142 9.99 5.98 -14.78
N ASP A 143 11.31 6.14 -14.84
CA ASP A 143 12.28 5.20 -15.43
C ASP A 143 12.73 4.11 -14.42
N GLY A 144 12.26 4.21 -13.17
CA GLY A 144 12.53 3.29 -12.08
C GLY A 144 11.46 3.41 -10.98
N SER A 145 11.49 2.50 -10.00
CA SER A 145 10.55 2.55 -8.87
C SER A 145 10.86 3.74 -7.96
N LEU A 146 9.83 4.49 -7.59
CA LEU A 146 9.96 5.60 -6.66
C LEU A 146 9.84 5.12 -5.22
N ALA A 147 10.69 5.64 -4.32
CA ALA A 147 10.70 5.34 -2.90
C ALA A 147 9.76 6.29 -2.15
N GLY A 148 8.97 5.75 -1.20
CA GLY A 148 7.89 6.47 -0.53
C GLY A 148 8.31 7.72 0.23
N GLU A 149 9.48 7.68 0.88
CA GLU A 149 9.98 8.75 1.76
C GLU A 149 10.58 9.95 1.00
N ARG A 150 10.86 9.81 -0.30
CA ARG A 150 11.45 10.88 -1.12
C ARG A 150 10.38 11.78 -1.72
N THR A 151 10.73 13.05 -1.92
CA THR A 151 9.85 14.06 -2.53
C THR A 151 9.86 13.98 -4.06
N LEU A 152 8.86 14.58 -4.70
CA LEU A 152 8.85 14.74 -6.15
C LEU A 152 10.05 15.55 -6.65
N SER A 153 10.47 16.57 -5.90
CA SER A 153 11.69 17.33 -6.23
C SER A 153 12.96 16.51 -6.11
N ASP A 154 13.04 15.54 -5.20
CA ASP A 154 14.21 14.64 -5.10
C ASP A 154 14.37 13.75 -6.34
N TYR A 155 13.30 13.58 -7.11
CA TYR A 155 13.26 12.83 -8.37
C TYR A 155 13.24 13.74 -9.61
N ASP A 156 13.43 15.05 -9.44
CA ASP A 156 13.34 16.05 -10.51
C ASP A 156 12.01 16.01 -11.30
N ILE A 157 10.92 15.55 -10.68
CA ILE A 157 9.59 15.45 -11.31
C ILE A 157 9.00 16.85 -11.49
N ARG A 158 8.62 17.17 -12.73
CA ARG A 158 8.16 18.49 -13.18
C ARG A 158 6.68 18.47 -13.58
N PRO A 159 6.05 19.66 -13.64
CA PRO A 159 4.71 19.77 -14.20
C PRO A 159 4.67 19.25 -15.64
N GLY A 160 3.76 18.33 -15.91
CA GLY A 160 3.60 17.69 -17.23
C GLY A 160 4.33 16.35 -17.39
N ASP A 161 5.18 15.96 -16.43
CA ASP A 161 5.73 14.61 -16.41
C ASP A 161 4.61 13.58 -16.17
N THR A 162 4.76 12.41 -16.80
CA THR A 162 3.85 11.29 -16.63
C THR A 162 4.49 10.25 -15.73
N LEU A 163 3.79 9.88 -14.66
CA LEU A 163 4.17 8.78 -13.78
C LEU A 163 3.32 7.56 -14.12
N HIS A 164 3.91 6.38 -14.15
CA HIS A 164 3.16 5.15 -14.39
C HIS A 164 2.74 4.50 -13.07
N LEU A 165 1.45 4.20 -12.94
CA LEU A 165 0.88 3.43 -11.83
C LEU A 165 0.67 1.99 -12.27
N ARG A 166 1.38 1.07 -11.61
CA ARG A 166 1.07 -0.37 -11.67
C ARG A 166 0.55 -0.81 -10.31
N LEU A 167 -0.34 -1.79 -10.32
CA LEU A 167 -0.88 -2.32 -9.08
C LEU A 167 -0.19 -3.64 -8.74
N ARG A 168 0.18 -3.79 -7.46
CA ARG A 168 0.63 -5.07 -6.91
C ARG A 168 -0.57 -5.91 -6.57
N LEU A 169 -0.67 -7.06 -7.23
CA LEU A 169 -1.58 -8.12 -6.83
C LEU A 169 -1.21 -8.63 -5.43
N ARG A 170 -2.23 -8.84 -4.59
CA ARG A 170 -2.07 -9.36 -3.23
C ARG A 170 -2.99 -10.54 -2.98
N GLY A 171 -2.44 -11.62 -2.44
CA GLY A 171 -3.23 -12.56 -1.65
C GLY A 171 -3.59 -11.87 -0.33
N GLY A 172 -4.83 -11.39 -0.23
CA GLY A 172 -5.33 -10.64 0.92
C GLY A 172 -5.92 -11.55 1.98
N LYS A 173 -5.45 -11.35 3.21
CA LYS A 173 -5.99 -11.87 4.47
C LYS A 173 -6.53 -13.32 4.45
N PRO A 174 -5.68 -14.34 4.21
CA PRO A 174 -6.05 -15.65 4.70
C PRO A 174 -6.04 -15.69 6.24
N VAL A 175 -7.20 -15.97 6.83
CA VAL A 175 -7.42 -16.10 8.28
C VAL A 175 -7.73 -17.55 8.60
N ILE A 176 -7.00 -18.13 9.54
CA ILE A 176 -7.11 -19.52 9.96
C ILE A 176 -7.69 -19.59 11.37
N TYR A 177 -8.78 -20.32 11.52
CA TYR A 177 -9.43 -20.68 12.77
C TYR A 177 -9.22 -22.16 13.07
N LEU A 178 -9.07 -22.48 14.35
CA LEU A 178 -8.92 -23.84 14.84
C LEU A 178 -10.00 -24.12 15.88
N PHE A 179 -10.77 -25.18 15.65
CA PHE A 179 -11.87 -25.61 16.53
C PHE A 179 -11.69 -27.08 16.90
N PRO A 180 -10.84 -27.41 17.87
CA PRO A 180 -10.72 -28.76 18.38
C PRO A 180 -11.93 -29.11 19.27
N PRO A 181 -12.30 -30.40 19.39
CA PRO A 181 -13.45 -30.81 20.22
C PRO A 181 -13.16 -30.69 21.72
N ILE A 182 -11.88 -30.72 22.09
CA ILE A 182 -11.35 -30.52 23.44
C ILE A 182 -10.12 -29.61 23.36
N PRO A 183 -9.71 -28.94 24.45
CA PRO A 183 -8.48 -28.16 24.45
C PRO A 183 -7.26 -28.99 23.99
N MET A 184 -6.53 -28.48 23.00
CA MET A 184 -5.35 -29.11 22.42
C MET A 184 -4.13 -28.24 22.63
N ALA A 185 -3.06 -28.83 23.14
CA ALA A 185 -1.78 -28.16 23.34
C ALA A 185 -0.82 -28.42 22.17
N SER A 186 0.05 -27.45 21.89
CA SER A 186 1.14 -27.57 20.92
C SER A 186 0.70 -27.99 19.51
N VAL A 187 -0.45 -27.49 19.05
CA VAL A 187 -0.89 -27.61 17.67
C VAL A 187 0.08 -26.82 16.78
N SER A 188 0.71 -27.50 15.84
CA SER A 188 1.61 -26.90 14.85
C SER A 188 0.85 -26.59 13.58
N VAL A 189 0.91 -25.35 13.12
CA VAL A 189 0.35 -24.90 11.83
C VAL A 189 1.50 -24.42 10.97
N ASN A 190 1.89 -25.22 9.98
CA ASN A 190 2.91 -24.89 9.01
C ASN A 190 2.25 -24.45 7.69
N LEU A 191 2.71 -23.33 7.14
CA LEU A 191 2.27 -22.80 5.85
C LEU A 191 3.50 -22.60 4.96
N ALA A 192 3.44 -23.11 3.74
CA ALA A 192 4.46 -22.90 2.72
C ALA A 192 3.85 -22.34 1.43
N LEU A 193 4.43 -21.27 0.90
CA LEU A 193 3.97 -20.61 -0.32
C LEU A 193 4.83 -21.00 -1.52
N VAL A 194 4.20 -21.07 -2.69
CA VAL A 194 4.92 -21.15 -3.97
C VAL A 194 5.69 -19.85 -4.25
N GLY A 195 6.70 -19.91 -5.11
CA GLY A 195 7.55 -18.75 -5.44
C GLY A 195 6.80 -17.57 -6.09
N ALA A 196 5.58 -17.78 -6.59
CA ALA A 196 4.70 -16.70 -7.06
C ALA A 196 4.19 -15.80 -5.92
N TRP A 197 4.34 -16.20 -4.66
CA TRP A 197 3.99 -15.42 -3.49
C TRP A 197 5.16 -15.28 -2.51
N SER A 198 5.24 -14.10 -1.88
CA SER A 198 6.11 -13.86 -0.73
C SER A 198 5.29 -13.29 0.43
N LEU A 199 5.51 -13.83 1.63
CA LEU A 199 4.84 -13.40 2.85
C LEU A 199 5.17 -11.93 3.14
N SER A 200 4.13 -11.17 3.43
CA SER A 200 4.20 -9.73 3.70
C SER A 200 3.77 -9.38 5.11
N VAL A 201 2.74 -10.06 5.63
CA VAL A 201 2.27 -9.92 7.00
C VAL A 201 1.99 -11.30 7.58
N VAL A 202 2.33 -11.48 8.85
CA VAL A 202 2.12 -12.73 9.60
C VAL A 202 1.70 -12.37 11.01
N TYR A 203 0.58 -12.92 11.47
CA TYR A 203 0.06 -12.69 12.82
C TYR A 203 -0.50 -14.00 13.43
N PRO A 204 -0.16 -14.32 14.69
CA PRO A 204 0.87 -13.71 15.52
C PRO A 204 2.25 -13.74 14.84
N PRO A 205 3.18 -12.83 15.19
CA PRO A 205 4.48 -12.77 14.54
C PRO A 205 5.23 -14.10 14.63
N ALA A 206 5.52 -14.69 13.47
CA ALA A 206 6.31 -15.90 13.32
C ALA A 206 7.45 -15.64 12.32
N PRO A 207 8.59 -16.35 12.44
CA PRO A 207 9.76 -16.12 11.62
C PRO A 207 9.51 -16.77 10.26
N ILE A 208 9.67 -15.97 9.21
CA ILE A 208 9.62 -16.45 7.84
C ILE A 208 10.91 -17.20 7.55
N GLN A 209 10.78 -18.45 7.12
CA GLN A 209 11.87 -19.29 6.65
C GLN A 209 11.87 -19.24 5.13
N GLU A 210 13.01 -18.88 4.56
CA GLU A 210 13.18 -18.82 3.10
C GLU A 210 14.07 -19.98 2.65
N ALA A 211 13.58 -20.76 1.70
CA ALA A 211 14.32 -21.85 1.10
C ALA A 211 15.27 -21.33 -0.01
N PRO A 212 16.29 -22.11 -0.43
CA PRO A 212 17.24 -21.68 -1.46
C PRO A 212 16.62 -21.33 -2.82
N ASP A 213 15.41 -21.82 -3.10
CA ASP A 213 14.64 -21.54 -4.31
C ASP A 213 13.78 -20.26 -4.20
N GLY A 214 13.88 -19.53 -3.08
CA GLY A 214 13.12 -18.30 -2.81
C GLY A 214 11.70 -18.55 -2.28
N THR A 215 11.28 -19.81 -2.11
CA THR A 215 9.98 -20.11 -1.48
C THR A 215 10.01 -19.79 0.01
N GLN A 216 8.88 -19.36 0.54
CA GLN A 216 8.78 -18.93 1.93
C GLN A 216 7.80 -19.80 2.71
N SER A 217 8.13 -20.07 3.97
CA SER A 217 7.28 -20.81 4.89
C SER A 217 7.30 -20.21 6.28
N ILE A 218 6.26 -20.48 7.05
CA ILE A 218 6.11 -20.08 8.45
C ILE A 218 5.53 -21.22 9.26
N THR A 219 5.72 -21.17 10.57
CA THR A 219 5.10 -22.13 11.48
C THR A 219 4.68 -21.44 12.76
N TRP A 220 3.41 -21.61 13.11
CA TRP A 220 2.89 -21.29 14.43
C TRP A 220 2.82 -22.55 15.28
N THR A 221 3.04 -22.40 16.58
CA THR A 221 2.78 -23.46 17.55
C THR A 221 1.90 -22.87 18.63
N VAL A 222 0.71 -23.44 18.78
CA VAL A 222 -0.35 -22.82 19.58
C VAL A 222 -1.06 -23.84 20.45
N ASN A 223 -1.64 -23.37 21.56
CA ASN A 223 -2.71 -24.12 22.20
C ASN A 223 -4.04 -23.60 21.64
N SER A 224 -4.96 -24.50 21.32
CA SER A 224 -6.26 -24.16 20.74
C SER A 224 -7.39 -24.73 21.60
N ASN A 225 -8.44 -23.94 21.82
CA ASN A 225 -9.59 -24.30 22.62
C ASN A 225 -10.85 -24.47 21.75
N PRO A 226 -11.86 -25.23 22.21
CA PRO A 226 -13.10 -25.47 21.44
C PRO A 226 -13.92 -24.22 21.11
N ASP A 227 -13.73 -23.13 21.84
CA ASP A 227 -14.40 -21.83 21.59
C ASP A 227 -13.73 -21.01 20.48
N GLY A 228 -12.64 -21.52 19.88
CA GLY A 228 -11.87 -20.85 18.84
C GLY A 228 -10.76 -19.94 19.36
N THR A 229 -10.59 -19.80 20.69
CA THR A 229 -9.46 -19.07 21.25
C THR A 229 -8.16 -19.84 21.06
N ILE A 230 -7.09 -19.10 20.75
CA ILE A 230 -5.77 -19.64 20.45
C ILE A 230 -4.74 -18.91 21.30
N LEU A 231 -3.93 -19.65 22.06
CA LEU A 231 -2.76 -19.11 22.75
C LEU A 231 -1.52 -19.41 21.89
N ASP A 232 -0.90 -18.36 21.34
CA ASP A 232 0.38 -18.50 20.66
C ASP A 232 1.51 -18.75 21.66
N LEU A 233 2.17 -19.91 21.55
CA LEU A 233 3.20 -20.32 22.52
C LEU A 233 4.48 -19.50 22.40
N ARG A 234 4.67 -18.79 21.28
CA ARG A 234 5.83 -17.92 21.07
C ARG A 234 5.66 -16.58 21.77
N SER A 235 4.57 -15.86 21.46
CA SER A 235 4.32 -14.52 22.01
C SER A 235 3.58 -14.55 23.35
N LEU A 236 3.05 -15.72 23.75
CA LEU A 236 2.21 -15.91 24.93
C LEU A 236 0.96 -15.01 24.91
N ARG A 237 0.45 -14.74 23.71
CA ARG A 237 -0.75 -13.94 23.51
C ARG A 237 -1.91 -14.82 23.11
N GLU A 238 -3.06 -14.52 23.71
CA GLU A 238 -4.33 -15.07 23.28
C GLU A 238 -4.83 -14.28 22.07
N VAL A 239 -5.20 -15.00 21.01
CA VAL A 239 -5.70 -14.48 19.75
C VAL A 239 -6.87 -15.33 19.28
N SER A 240 -7.71 -14.76 18.42
CA SER A 240 -8.89 -15.48 17.89
C SER A 240 -8.61 -16.21 16.57
N TYR A 241 -7.45 -15.97 15.95
CA TYR A 241 -7.09 -16.55 14.66
C TYR A 241 -5.58 -16.42 14.38
N LEU A 242 -5.10 -17.23 13.43
CA LEU A 242 -3.84 -17.01 12.73
C LEU A 242 -4.12 -16.29 11.41
N PHE A 243 -3.17 -15.52 10.93
CA PHE A 243 -3.34 -14.65 9.77
C PHE A 243 -2.05 -14.51 9.00
N TRP A 244 -2.16 -14.48 7.69
CA TRP A 244 -1.06 -14.14 6.81
C TRP A 244 -1.54 -13.29 5.63
N GLU A 245 -0.60 -12.61 4.97
CA GLU A 245 -0.81 -11.92 3.69
C GLU A 245 0.41 -12.15 2.79
N ALA A 246 0.20 -12.18 1.48
CA ALA A 246 1.28 -12.33 0.53
C ALA A 246 1.25 -11.27 -0.59
N HIS A 247 2.44 -10.85 -1.00
CA HIS A 247 2.65 -10.14 -2.25
C HIS A 247 2.79 -11.13 -3.39
N THR A 248 2.20 -10.80 -4.53
CA THR A 248 2.41 -11.55 -5.77
C THR A 248 3.71 -11.12 -6.40
N ASN A 249 4.61 -12.09 -6.54
CA ASN A 249 5.87 -11.92 -7.22
C ASN A 249 5.62 -11.86 -8.74
N PRO A 250 6.19 -10.89 -9.44
CA PRO A 250 6.10 -10.86 -10.89
C PRO A 250 6.75 -12.12 -11.46
N VAL A 251 6.18 -12.66 -12.54
CA VAL A 251 6.80 -13.75 -13.28
C VAL A 251 8.18 -13.29 -13.73
N LEU A 252 9.23 -13.82 -13.10
CA LEU A 252 10.57 -13.72 -13.68
C LEU A 252 10.47 -14.49 -14.98
N PHE A 253 10.51 -13.80 -16.12
CA PHE A 253 10.73 -14.44 -17.40
C PHE A 253 12.09 -15.16 -17.33
N SER A 254 12.07 -16.40 -16.86
CA SER A 254 13.16 -17.34 -17.13
C SER A 254 13.26 -17.38 -18.64
N SER A 255 14.41 -16.94 -19.16
CA SER A 255 14.75 -16.96 -20.58
C SER A 255 14.84 -18.40 -21.07
N SER A 256 13.69 -19.03 -21.24
CA SER A 256 13.46 -20.30 -21.91
C SER A 256 11.99 -20.28 -22.33
N PRO A 257 11.68 -20.26 -23.64
CA PRO A 257 10.31 -20.26 -24.11
C PRO A 257 9.73 -21.65 -23.85
N ALA A 258 9.22 -21.89 -22.64
CA ALA A 258 8.35 -23.02 -22.37
C ALA A 258 6.94 -22.62 -22.79
N SER A 259 6.69 -22.74 -24.09
CA SER A 259 5.46 -23.30 -24.63
C SER A 259 4.17 -22.92 -23.90
N CYS A 260 3.57 -21.80 -24.32
CA CYS A 260 2.12 -21.65 -24.30
C CYS A 260 1.52 -22.71 -25.24
N VAL A 261 1.46 -23.97 -24.81
CA VAL A 261 0.83 -25.05 -25.54
C VAL A 261 -0.50 -25.33 -24.86
N SER A 262 -1.56 -25.04 -25.59
CA SER A 262 -2.89 -25.59 -25.40
C SER A 262 -2.80 -27.12 -25.46
N ASN A 263 -2.66 -27.78 -24.31
CA ASN A 263 -2.78 -29.22 -24.23
C ASN A 263 -4.26 -29.59 -24.32
N THR A 264 -4.68 -29.93 -25.53
CA THR A 264 -5.81 -30.82 -25.76
C THR A 264 -5.51 -32.18 -25.14
N GLY A 265 -6.28 -32.55 -24.11
CA GLY A 265 -6.50 -33.94 -23.71
C GLY A 265 -5.34 -34.63 -22.98
N GLN A 266 -5.16 -34.31 -21.70
CA GLN A 266 -4.79 -35.26 -20.63
C GLN A 266 -5.00 -34.55 -19.29
N ASP A 267 -5.47 -35.30 -18.30
CA ASP A 267 -5.96 -34.93 -16.96
C ASP A 267 -5.00 -34.06 -16.11
N THR A 268 -4.66 -32.85 -16.55
CA THR A 268 -3.95 -31.84 -15.77
C THR A 268 -4.99 -31.04 -15.00
N ARG A 269 -5.25 -31.40 -13.73
CA ARG A 269 -6.02 -30.53 -12.82
C ARG A 269 -5.43 -29.12 -12.89
N ALA A 270 -6.24 -28.13 -13.23
CA ALA A 270 -5.79 -26.75 -13.37
C ALA A 270 -5.19 -26.31 -12.03
N ILE A 271 -3.89 -26.02 -11.98
CA ILE A 271 -3.24 -25.54 -10.76
C ILE A 271 -3.45 -24.03 -10.70
N PHE A 272 -3.84 -23.51 -9.53
CA PHE A 272 -3.92 -22.07 -9.33
C PHE A 272 -2.51 -21.46 -9.26
N ASP A 273 -2.20 -20.59 -10.21
CA ASP A 273 -0.98 -19.75 -10.20
C ASP A 273 -1.34 -18.34 -9.74
N PRO A 274 -0.88 -17.91 -8.54
CA PRO A 274 -1.15 -16.58 -8.05
C PRO A 274 -0.58 -15.44 -8.89
N SER A 275 0.44 -15.69 -9.71
CA SER A 275 1.00 -14.67 -10.61
C SER A 275 0.13 -14.44 -11.86
N CYS A 276 -0.71 -15.42 -12.20
CA CYS A 276 -1.60 -15.41 -13.35
C CYS A 276 -3.02 -15.88 -12.97
N PRO A 277 -3.72 -15.19 -12.04
CA PRO A 277 -5.03 -15.61 -11.58
C PRO A 277 -6.08 -15.48 -12.70
N SER A 278 -7.04 -16.41 -12.75
CA SER A 278 -8.05 -16.47 -13.82
C SER A 278 -9.46 -16.22 -13.30
N VAL A 279 -10.09 -15.14 -13.80
CA VAL A 279 -11.49 -14.76 -13.56
C VAL A 279 -12.14 -14.47 -14.90
N THR A 280 -12.94 -15.41 -15.40
CA THR A 280 -13.59 -15.38 -16.71
C THR A 280 -15.10 -15.62 -16.58
N PRO A 281 -15.91 -15.29 -17.60
CA PRO A 281 -17.36 -15.55 -17.55
C PRO A 281 -17.73 -17.02 -17.31
N SER A 282 -16.88 -17.97 -17.70
CA SER A 282 -17.15 -19.40 -17.56
C SER A 282 -16.89 -19.97 -16.17
N ASN A 283 -16.13 -19.28 -15.33
CA ASN A 283 -15.69 -19.78 -14.02
C ASN A 283 -16.04 -18.84 -12.86
N SER A 284 -16.80 -17.79 -13.12
CA SER A 284 -17.11 -16.74 -12.16
C SER A 284 -18.61 -16.46 -12.12
N ALA A 285 -19.08 -15.94 -10.99
CA ALA A 285 -20.35 -15.24 -10.92
C ALA A 285 -20.14 -13.75 -11.24
N PHE A 286 -21.07 -13.16 -11.97
CA PHE A 286 -21.08 -11.76 -12.38
C PHE A 286 -22.27 -11.05 -11.72
N LEU A 287 -21.98 -9.98 -10.97
CA LEU A 287 -22.95 -9.34 -10.08
C LEU A 287 -22.81 -7.82 -10.11
N ALA A 288 -23.94 -7.13 -9.95
CA ALA A 288 -23.93 -5.71 -9.61
C ALA A 288 -23.57 -5.53 -8.12
N PHE A 289 -22.86 -4.45 -7.79
CA PHE A 289 -22.39 -4.17 -6.43
C PHE A 289 -23.50 -4.20 -5.37
N ASN A 290 -24.68 -3.67 -5.69
CA ASN A 290 -25.82 -3.66 -4.75
C ASN A 290 -26.32 -5.06 -4.34
N THR A 291 -25.98 -6.10 -5.09
CA THR A 291 -26.34 -7.50 -4.80
C THR A 291 -25.17 -8.33 -4.25
N VAL A 292 -23.93 -7.86 -4.38
CA VAL A 292 -22.72 -8.66 -4.13
C VAL A 292 -22.61 -9.13 -2.68
N VAL A 293 -23.02 -8.29 -1.71
CA VAL A 293 -22.87 -8.59 -0.29
C VAL A 293 -23.76 -9.75 0.12
N GLY A 294 -25.05 -9.71 -0.23
CA GLY A 294 -25.98 -10.79 0.08
C GLY A 294 -25.56 -12.09 -0.61
N TYR A 295 -25.14 -12.01 -1.87
CA TYR A 295 -24.63 -13.17 -2.61
C TYR A 295 -23.42 -13.82 -1.92
N ILE A 296 -22.40 -13.02 -1.54
CA ILE A 296 -21.21 -13.54 -0.84
C ILE A 296 -21.63 -14.13 0.51
N GLU A 297 -22.51 -13.48 1.27
CA GLU A 297 -22.98 -14.01 2.56
C GLU A 297 -23.62 -15.40 2.43
N ASP A 298 -24.48 -15.58 1.43
CA ASP A 298 -25.16 -16.83 1.13
C ASP A 298 -24.16 -17.92 0.68
N VAL A 299 -23.20 -17.57 -0.18
CA VAL A 299 -22.14 -18.50 -0.60
C VAL A 299 -21.30 -18.94 0.57
N LEU A 300 -20.79 -18.02 1.37
CA LEU A 300 -19.96 -18.38 2.52
C LEU A 300 -20.73 -19.23 3.54
N ALA A 301 -22.04 -19.00 3.71
CA ALA A 301 -22.89 -19.85 4.56
C ALA A 301 -23.00 -21.27 4.00
N SER A 302 -23.23 -21.40 2.69
CA SER A 302 -23.29 -22.69 2.00
C SER A 302 -21.95 -23.47 2.02
N LEU A 303 -20.83 -22.76 2.15
CA LEU A 303 -19.48 -23.29 2.32
C LEU A 303 -19.09 -23.58 3.79
N GLY A 304 -20.03 -23.43 4.73
CA GLY A 304 -19.83 -23.83 6.12
C GLY A 304 -19.07 -22.82 6.99
N LEU A 305 -18.92 -21.57 6.54
CA LEU A 305 -18.32 -20.54 7.37
C LEU A 305 -19.31 -20.11 8.47
N HIS A 306 -18.82 -20.12 9.71
CA HIS A 306 -19.55 -19.59 10.86
C HIS A 306 -19.71 -18.07 10.77
N THR A 307 -20.64 -17.51 11.54
CA THR A 307 -21.05 -16.10 11.43
C THR A 307 -19.89 -15.12 11.58
N GLU A 308 -18.98 -15.30 12.54
CA GLU A 308 -17.85 -14.40 12.74
C GLU A 308 -16.90 -14.38 11.53
N ALA A 309 -16.57 -15.55 10.96
CA ALA A 309 -15.79 -15.65 9.74
C ALA A 309 -16.47 -14.96 8.55
N ARG A 310 -17.79 -15.13 8.36
CA ARG A 310 -18.55 -14.46 7.29
C ARG A 310 -18.53 -12.94 7.44
N CYS A 311 -18.82 -12.44 8.65
CA CYS A 311 -18.77 -11.01 8.95
C CYS A 311 -17.37 -10.42 8.73
N SER A 312 -16.33 -11.12 9.18
CA SER A 312 -14.94 -10.67 9.02
C SER A 312 -14.49 -10.68 7.55
N PHE A 313 -14.90 -11.69 6.78
CA PHE A 313 -14.67 -11.78 5.34
C PHE A 313 -15.27 -10.57 4.62
N ILE A 314 -16.56 -10.32 4.82
CA ILE A 314 -17.28 -9.20 4.19
C ILE A 314 -16.66 -7.87 4.61
N THR A 315 -16.41 -7.67 5.91
CA THR A 315 -15.83 -6.42 6.43
C THR A 315 -14.47 -6.11 5.79
N TYR A 316 -13.65 -7.14 5.54
CA TYR A 316 -12.33 -6.93 4.93
C TYR A 316 -12.40 -6.68 3.41
N TRP A 317 -13.28 -7.37 2.68
CA TRP A 317 -13.33 -7.28 1.22
C TRP A 317 -14.27 -6.20 0.69
N LEU A 318 -15.31 -5.83 1.44
CA LEU A 318 -16.30 -4.83 1.02
C LEU A 318 -15.67 -3.49 0.59
N PRO A 319 -14.67 -2.93 1.29
CA PRO A 319 -14.03 -1.68 0.85
C PRO A 319 -13.35 -1.75 -0.52
N ARG A 320 -12.95 -2.95 -0.97
CA ARG A 320 -12.37 -3.16 -2.31
C ARG A 320 -13.44 -3.43 -3.35
N LEU A 321 -14.46 -4.23 -2.99
CA LEU A 321 -15.60 -4.54 -3.87
C LEU A 321 -16.38 -3.28 -4.27
N GLN A 322 -16.55 -2.32 -3.35
CA GLN A 322 -17.30 -1.07 -3.60
C GLN A 322 -16.66 -0.12 -4.62
N ARG A 323 -15.43 -0.41 -5.08
CA ARG A 323 -14.77 0.38 -6.13
C ARG A 323 -15.39 0.15 -7.50
N TYR A 324 -16.14 -0.93 -7.66
CA TYR A 324 -16.63 -1.39 -8.96
C TYR A 324 -18.15 -1.44 -8.94
N ASN A 325 -18.78 -1.01 -10.04
CA ASN A 325 -20.24 -1.14 -10.22
C ASN A 325 -20.64 -2.59 -10.51
N HIS A 326 -19.79 -3.29 -11.27
CA HIS A 326 -19.97 -4.67 -11.69
C HIS A 326 -18.74 -5.48 -11.25
N ILE A 327 -18.99 -6.61 -10.58
CA ILE A 327 -17.96 -7.48 -10.02
C ILE A 327 -18.09 -8.87 -10.61
N ALA A 328 -16.96 -9.42 -11.03
CA ALA A 328 -16.83 -10.84 -11.28
C ALA A 328 -16.11 -11.51 -10.11
N LEU A 329 -16.65 -12.61 -9.60
CA LEU A 329 -16.11 -13.35 -8.45
C LEU A 329 -16.02 -14.85 -8.73
N ARG A 330 -14.96 -15.48 -8.22
CA ARG A 330 -14.72 -16.91 -8.32
C ARG A 330 -14.20 -17.42 -6.99
N PHE A 331 -14.78 -18.49 -6.47
CA PHE A 331 -14.16 -19.26 -5.38
C PHE A 331 -13.32 -20.39 -5.97
N LEU A 332 -12.09 -20.53 -5.49
CA LEU A 332 -11.17 -21.56 -5.96
C LEU A 332 -11.53 -22.93 -5.36
N PRO A 333 -11.37 -24.03 -6.13
CA PRO A 333 -11.33 -25.36 -5.56
C PRO A 333 -10.21 -25.47 -4.52
N GLN A 334 -10.49 -26.12 -3.38
CA GLN A 334 -9.51 -26.25 -2.30
C GLN A 334 -8.20 -26.87 -2.75
N ILE A 335 -8.26 -27.87 -3.62
CA ILE A 335 -7.07 -28.56 -4.15
C ILE A 335 -6.19 -27.65 -5.01
N GLU A 336 -6.79 -26.70 -5.74
CA GLU A 336 -6.04 -25.74 -6.56
C GLU A 336 -5.35 -24.71 -5.66
N TYR A 337 -6.06 -24.21 -4.65
CA TYR A 337 -5.51 -23.26 -3.68
C TYR A 337 -4.42 -23.87 -2.78
N GLU A 338 -4.60 -25.12 -2.35
CA GLU A 338 -3.61 -25.87 -1.56
C GLU A 338 -2.25 -25.97 -2.26
N ALA A 339 -2.26 -26.06 -3.59
CA ALA A 339 -1.02 -26.13 -4.38
C ALA A 339 -0.22 -24.82 -4.34
N ALA A 340 -0.89 -23.66 -4.17
CA ALA A 340 -0.24 -22.35 -4.07
C ALA A 340 0.20 -22.01 -2.63
N ALA A 341 -0.54 -22.49 -1.63
CA ALA A 341 -0.31 -22.19 -0.22
C ALA A 341 -0.53 -23.44 0.64
N LEU A 342 0.42 -24.36 0.64
CA LEU A 342 0.32 -25.65 1.32
C LEU A 342 0.23 -25.44 2.85
N MET A 343 -0.84 -25.93 3.47
CA MET A 343 -1.06 -25.82 4.91
C MET A 343 -1.06 -27.20 5.57
N ARG A 344 -0.15 -27.40 6.51
CA ARG A 344 -0.03 -28.64 7.29
C ARG A 344 -0.28 -28.34 8.76
N ILE A 345 -1.29 -29.00 9.32
CA ILE A 345 -1.65 -28.89 10.74
C ILE A 345 -1.34 -30.23 11.42
N SER A 346 -0.70 -30.17 12.59
CA SER A 346 -0.34 -31.34 13.41
C SER A 346 -0.72 -31.10 14.88
N PRO A 347 -1.50 -31.98 15.52
CA PRO A 347 -2.18 -33.15 14.95
C PRO A 347 -3.12 -32.79 13.79
N SER A 348 -3.36 -33.71 12.87
CA SER A 348 -4.18 -33.41 11.68
C SER A 348 -5.65 -33.21 12.05
N PRO A 349 -6.31 -32.14 11.56
CA PRO A 349 -7.74 -31.96 11.68
C PRO A 349 -8.50 -33.07 10.94
N ASP A 350 -9.69 -33.42 11.44
CA ASP A 350 -10.61 -34.34 10.77
C ASP A 350 -11.18 -33.73 9.49
N VAL A 351 -11.25 -32.39 9.45
CA VAL A 351 -11.64 -31.59 8.28
C VAL A 351 -10.90 -30.26 8.27
N THR A 352 -10.46 -29.86 7.08
CA THR A 352 -9.95 -28.51 6.80
C THR A 352 -10.81 -27.93 5.68
N THR A 353 -11.40 -26.77 5.92
CA THR A 353 -12.17 -26.02 4.92
C THR A 353 -11.40 -24.76 4.56
N ARG A 354 -11.03 -24.59 3.28
CA ARG A 354 -10.28 -23.43 2.79
C ARG A 354 -11.05 -22.72 1.69
N VAL A 355 -11.50 -21.50 1.95
CA VAL A 355 -12.28 -20.70 1.00
C VAL A 355 -11.44 -19.54 0.50
N PHE A 356 -11.07 -19.53 -0.77
CA PHE A 356 -10.29 -18.45 -1.36
C PHE A 356 -11.04 -17.81 -2.53
N MET A 357 -11.36 -16.52 -2.40
CA MET A 357 -12.09 -15.76 -3.41
C MET A 357 -11.15 -14.98 -4.32
N LEU A 358 -11.26 -15.17 -5.63
CA LEU A 358 -10.77 -14.23 -6.62
C LEU A 358 -11.90 -13.27 -7.00
N PHE A 359 -11.61 -11.99 -7.20
CA PHE A 359 -12.57 -11.06 -7.78
C PHE A 359 -11.89 -10.00 -8.62
N ARG A 360 -12.62 -9.43 -9.58
CA ARG A 360 -12.20 -8.23 -10.31
C ARG A 360 -13.37 -7.32 -10.63
N GLY A 361 -13.07 -6.04 -10.81
CA GLY A 361 -14.00 -5.12 -11.45
C GLY A 361 -14.21 -5.47 -12.92
N VAL A 362 -15.43 -5.29 -13.40
CA VAL A 362 -15.76 -5.36 -14.82
C VAL A 362 -16.13 -3.97 -15.28
N GLU A 363 -15.45 -3.48 -16.32
CA GLU A 363 -15.76 -2.19 -16.91
C GLU A 363 -17.12 -2.22 -17.61
N ASP A 364 -17.84 -1.10 -17.58
CA ASP A 364 -19.20 -1.01 -18.14
C ASP A 364 -19.24 -1.36 -19.65
N SER A 365 -18.15 -1.15 -20.38
CA SER A 365 -18.00 -1.53 -21.79
C SER A 365 -17.91 -3.04 -22.02
N ASP A 366 -17.49 -3.80 -21.01
CA ASP A 366 -17.30 -5.26 -21.13
C ASP A 366 -18.49 -6.06 -20.58
N VAL A 367 -19.46 -5.42 -19.92
CA VAL A 367 -20.61 -6.07 -19.27
C VAL A 367 -21.35 -7.04 -20.21
N ASP A 368 -21.53 -6.67 -21.47
CA ASP A 368 -22.21 -7.52 -22.47
C ASP A 368 -21.49 -8.87 -22.69
N GLN A 369 -20.16 -8.91 -22.51
CA GLN A 369 -19.36 -10.13 -22.64
C GLN A 369 -19.51 -11.08 -21.44
N TRP A 370 -19.97 -10.56 -20.30
CA TRP A 370 -20.24 -11.34 -19.09
C TRP A 370 -21.65 -11.91 -19.06
N GLY A 371 -22.57 -11.38 -19.89
CA GLY A 371 -23.94 -11.87 -20.03
C GLY A 371 -24.66 -12.01 -18.68
N SER A 372 -25.50 -13.03 -18.56
CA SER A 372 -26.17 -13.40 -17.30
C SER A 372 -25.40 -14.47 -16.53
N ALA A 373 -24.06 -14.36 -16.44
CA ALA A 373 -23.20 -15.30 -15.70
C ALA A 373 -23.46 -15.24 -14.18
N VAL A 374 -24.69 -15.52 -13.75
CA VAL A 374 -25.08 -15.68 -12.37
C VAL A 374 -24.92 -17.15 -12.06
N LYS A 375 -24.00 -17.47 -11.16
CA LYS A 375 -23.79 -18.83 -10.68
C LYS A 375 -24.71 -19.05 -9.48
N ASP A 376 -25.39 -20.19 -9.39
CA ASP A 376 -26.17 -20.49 -8.20
C ASP A 376 -25.24 -20.62 -6.99
N VAL A 377 -25.70 -20.13 -5.84
CA VAL A 377 -24.94 -20.12 -4.59
C VAL A 377 -24.46 -21.53 -4.23
N ASN A 378 -25.31 -22.55 -4.45
CA ASN A 378 -25.02 -23.93 -4.05
C ASN A 378 -24.02 -24.63 -4.96
N GLU A 379 -23.82 -24.15 -6.20
CA GLU A 379 -22.82 -24.72 -7.10
C GLU A 379 -21.40 -24.56 -6.56
N TRP A 380 -21.15 -23.53 -5.75
CA TRP A 380 -19.84 -23.31 -5.16
C TRP A 380 -19.43 -24.41 -4.18
N LYS A 381 -20.38 -25.09 -3.55
CA LYS A 381 -20.07 -26.19 -2.63
C LYS A 381 -19.30 -27.30 -3.34
N ASP A 382 -19.75 -27.69 -4.53
CA ASP A 382 -19.13 -28.75 -5.33
C ASP A 382 -17.82 -28.27 -5.96
N ILE A 383 -17.76 -27.00 -6.38
CA ILE A 383 -16.54 -26.41 -6.96
C ILE A 383 -15.42 -26.30 -5.91
N VAL A 384 -15.73 -25.75 -4.74
CA VAL A 384 -14.77 -25.58 -3.65
C VAL A 384 -14.43 -26.94 -3.03
N GLY A 385 -15.39 -27.87 -3.01
CA GLY A 385 -15.22 -29.23 -2.52
C GLY A 385 -15.26 -29.34 -1.00
N VAL A 386 -16.20 -28.65 -0.33
CA VAL A 386 -16.30 -28.63 1.13
C VAL A 386 -17.08 -29.84 1.68
N ASP A 387 -16.49 -30.56 2.63
CA ASP A 387 -17.17 -31.59 3.41
C ASP A 387 -18.01 -30.96 4.53
N MET A 388 -19.24 -30.58 4.17
CA MET A 388 -20.16 -29.88 5.07
C MET A 388 -20.58 -30.69 6.30
N GLU A 389 -20.65 -32.02 6.18
CA GLU A 389 -21.02 -32.88 7.31
C GLU A 389 -19.94 -32.80 8.39
N LYS A 390 -18.68 -32.99 7.99
CA LYS A 390 -17.57 -32.87 8.94
C LYS A 390 -17.33 -31.45 9.41
N ALA A 391 -17.49 -30.45 8.55
CA ALA A 391 -17.28 -29.04 8.89
C ALA A 391 -18.28 -28.52 9.94
N MET A 392 -19.47 -29.13 10.04
CA MET A 392 -20.49 -28.74 11.01
C MET A 392 -20.49 -29.60 12.28
N ASP A 393 -19.82 -30.74 12.28
CA ASP A 393 -19.72 -31.61 13.46
C ASP A 393 -18.70 -31.07 14.49
N THR A 394 -19.19 -30.66 15.66
CA THR A 394 -18.37 -30.11 16.74
C THR A 394 -17.51 -31.15 17.47
N ASN A 395 -17.73 -32.44 17.20
CA ASN A 395 -16.87 -33.51 17.74
C ASN A 395 -15.58 -33.69 16.92
N ASN A 396 -15.52 -33.11 15.72
CA ASN A 396 -14.33 -33.11 14.88
C ASN A 396 -13.37 -32.00 15.31
N PHE A 397 -12.07 -32.23 15.15
CA PHE A 397 -11.11 -31.15 15.06
C PHE A 397 -11.23 -30.51 13.68
N ARG A 398 -11.72 -29.27 13.64
CA ARG A 398 -11.98 -28.53 12.41
C ARG A 398 -11.01 -27.37 12.26
N ALA A 399 -10.41 -27.25 11.08
CA ALA A 399 -9.68 -26.06 10.66
C ALA A 399 -10.48 -25.33 9.58
N LEU A 400 -10.59 -24.01 9.70
CA LEU A 400 -11.25 -23.17 8.71
C LEU A 400 -10.30 -22.05 8.30
N GLU A 401 -10.02 -21.95 7.01
CA GLU A 401 -9.35 -20.79 6.43
C GLU A 401 -10.26 -20.09 5.44
N TRP A 402 -10.26 -18.76 5.46
CA TRP A 402 -10.81 -17.97 4.37
C TRP A 402 -9.84 -16.87 3.96
N GLY A 403 -9.82 -16.53 2.68
CA GLY A 403 -9.00 -15.45 2.12
C GLY A 403 -9.48 -15.04 0.74
N GLY A 404 -8.70 -14.22 0.06
CA GLY A 404 -9.00 -13.87 -1.33
C GLY A 404 -7.95 -13.01 -1.99
N MET A 405 -8.22 -12.60 -3.21
CA MET A 405 -7.31 -11.83 -4.04
C MET A 405 -8.12 -10.99 -5.03
N GLU A 406 -7.80 -9.71 -5.08
CA GLU A 406 -8.25 -8.81 -6.14
C GLU A 406 -7.37 -9.08 -7.37
N VAL A 407 -8.00 -9.44 -8.47
CA VAL A 407 -7.38 -9.67 -9.78
C VAL A 407 -7.49 -8.38 -10.58
N ILE A 408 -6.39 -7.96 -11.18
CA ILE A 408 -6.21 -6.65 -11.81
C ILE A 408 -5.97 -6.84 -13.29
#